data_AF-A0A847XIE9-F1
#
_entry.id   AF-A0A847XIE9-F1
#
_cell.length_a   1.000
_cell.length_b   1.000
_cell.length_c   1.000
_cell.angle_alpha   90.00
_cell.angle_beta   90.00
_cell.angle_gamma   90.00
#
_symmetry.space_group_name_H-M   'P 1'
#
loop_
_entity.id
_entity.type
_entity.pdbx_description
1 polymer ?
#
loop_
_entity_poly.entity_id
_entity_poly.type
_entity_poly.pdbx_seq_one_letter_code
_entity_poly.pdbx_strand_id
1 'polypeptide(L)'
;MFVPHKYAFQIEITMKSVFKCGKSGFGGIADADFIEKQPFVAIASVLGNFYNKLDSNTKNKVDKFIQDYYLEIGKSMEEIGEETIKNITKQFNNIISTI
;
A
#
# COMPACT_ATOMS: atom_id res chain seq x y z
N MET A 1 21.31 0.56 5.67
CA MET A 1 21.11 1.00 4.28
C MET A 1 19.66 0.70 3.94
N PHE A 2 18.89 1.73 3.62
CA PHE A 2 17.50 1.59 3.22
C PHE A 2 17.42 0.75 1.94
N VAL A 3 16.52 -0.23 1.91
CA VAL A 3 16.27 -1.07 0.72
C VAL A 3 14.78 -0.97 0.37
N PRO A 4 14.36 0.06 -0.39
CA PRO A 4 12.95 0.30 -0.74
C PRO A 4 12.25 -0.92 -1.33
N HIS A 5 12.94 -1.63 -2.22
CA HIS A 5 12.42 -2.81 -2.91
C HIS A 5 11.88 -3.90 -1.98
N LYS A 6 12.46 -4.06 -0.77
CA LYS A 6 11.96 -5.03 0.22
C LYS A 6 10.58 -4.67 0.76
N TYR A 7 10.27 -3.39 0.89
CA TYR A 7 8.95 -2.93 1.30
C TYR A 7 7.97 -3.01 0.14
N ALA A 8 8.42 -2.65 -1.07
CA ALA A 8 7.62 -2.76 -2.29
C ALA A 8 7.16 -4.21 -2.53
N PHE A 9 8.05 -5.18 -2.36
CA PHE A 9 7.73 -6.60 -2.49
C PHE A 9 6.70 -7.08 -1.46
N GLN A 10 6.73 -6.57 -0.22
CA GLN A 10 5.71 -6.91 0.78
C GLN A 10 4.32 -6.43 0.36
N ILE A 11 4.23 -5.20 -0.16
CA ILE A 11 2.97 -4.63 -0.68
C ILE A 11 2.51 -5.43 -1.91
N GLU A 12 3.42 -5.84 -2.79
CA GLU A 12 3.12 -6.67 -3.97
C GLU A 12 2.46 -7.99 -3.59
N ILE A 13 2.98 -8.70 -2.58
CA ILE A 13 2.40 -9.96 -2.08
C ILE A 13 0.95 -9.75 -1.64
N THR A 14 0.71 -8.72 -0.83
CA THR A 14 -0.64 -8.38 -0.35
C THR A 14 -1.56 -8.06 -1.52
N MET A 15 -1.10 -7.23 -2.46
CA MET A 15 -1.88 -6.84 -3.62
C MET A 15 -2.25 -8.04 -4.51
N LYS A 16 -1.29 -8.92 -4.79
CA LYS A 16 -1.54 -10.15 -5.58
C LYS A 16 -2.56 -11.05 -4.91
N SER A 17 -2.51 -11.18 -3.59
CA SER A 17 -3.49 -11.94 -2.80
C SER A 17 -4.89 -11.34 -2.92
N VAL A 18 -5.01 -10.03 -2.73
CA VAL A 18 -6.30 -9.30 -2.75
C VAL A 18 -6.95 -9.34 -4.13
N PHE A 19 -6.17 -9.08 -5.18
CA PHE A 19 -6.68 -9.05 -6.56
C PHE A 19 -6.63 -10.42 -7.26
N LYS A 20 -6.16 -11.48 -6.57
CA LYS A 20 -6.00 -12.84 -7.09
C LYS A 20 -5.26 -12.87 -8.44
N CYS A 21 -4.12 -12.19 -8.50
CA CYS A 21 -3.36 -12.02 -9.74
C CYS A 21 -1.89 -12.43 -9.62
N GLY A 22 -1.27 -12.71 -10.77
CA GLY A 22 0.14 -13.07 -10.89
C GLY A 22 1.07 -11.87 -11.03
N LYS A 23 2.32 -12.11 -11.46
CA LYS A 23 3.29 -11.05 -11.75
C LYS A 23 2.74 -10.09 -12.80
N SER A 24 2.91 -8.79 -12.57
CA SER A 24 2.38 -7.71 -13.43
C SER A 24 0.85 -7.76 -13.59
N GLY A 25 0.15 -8.38 -12.64
CA GLY A 25 -1.30 -8.34 -12.53
C GLY A 25 -1.82 -6.94 -12.24
N PHE A 26 -3.14 -6.76 -12.31
CA PHE A 26 -3.79 -5.46 -12.14
C PHE A 26 -3.18 -4.38 -13.05
N GLY A 27 -3.07 -4.70 -14.34
CA GLY A 27 -2.54 -3.77 -15.36
C GLY A 27 -1.06 -3.40 -15.18
N GLY A 28 -0.27 -4.23 -14.48
CA GLY A 28 1.14 -3.98 -14.21
C GLY A 28 1.45 -3.33 -12.86
N ILE A 29 0.43 -2.96 -12.08
CA ILE A 29 0.62 -2.31 -10.76
C ILE A 29 1.03 -3.34 -9.69
N ALA A 30 0.62 -4.61 -9.81
CA ALA A 30 1.04 -5.68 -8.90
C ALA A 30 2.46 -6.17 -9.23
N ASP A 31 3.42 -5.25 -9.11
CA ASP A 31 4.83 -5.43 -9.44
C ASP A 31 5.70 -4.52 -8.53
N ALA A 32 6.70 -5.10 -7.86
CA ALA A 32 7.54 -4.36 -6.91
C ALA A 32 8.26 -3.16 -7.53
N ASP A 33 8.67 -3.21 -8.81
CA ASP A 33 9.36 -2.08 -9.45
C ASP A 33 8.41 -0.89 -9.67
N PHE A 34 7.14 -1.18 -9.95
CA PHE A 34 6.09 -0.15 -10.00
C PHE A 34 5.82 0.40 -8.59
N ILE A 35 5.61 -0.49 -7.63
CA ILE A 35 5.25 -0.13 -6.25
C ILE A 35 6.36 0.68 -5.58
N GLU A 36 7.62 0.42 -5.87
CA GLU A 36 8.74 1.22 -5.36
C GLU A 36 8.67 2.67 -5.84
N LYS A 37 8.23 2.90 -7.07
CA LYS A 37 8.07 4.24 -7.68
C LYS A 37 6.75 4.91 -7.31
N GLN A 38 5.70 4.13 -7.04
CA GLN A 38 4.35 4.60 -6.78
C GLN A 38 3.66 3.80 -5.65
N PRO A 39 4.22 3.80 -4.42
CA PRO A 39 3.76 2.93 -3.34
C PRO A 39 2.33 3.25 -2.90
N PHE A 40 1.99 4.53 -2.84
CA PHE A 40 0.67 4.94 -2.39
C PHE A 40 -0.45 4.53 -3.37
N VAL A 41 -0.18 4.52 -4.68
CA VAL A 41 -1.16 4.07 -5.69
C VAL A 41 -1.53 2.61 -5.47
N ALA A 42 -0.55 1.74 -5.22
CA ALA A 42 -0.79 0.33 -4.95
C ALA A 42 -1.55 0.12 -3.63
N ILE A 43 -1.14 0.81 -2.56
CA ILE A 43 -1.79 0.74 -1.26
C ILE A 43 -3.25 1.22 -1.34
N ALA A 44 -3.49 2.40 -1.92
CA ALA A 44 -4.83 2.95 -2.08
C ALA A 44 -5.73 2.06 -2.95
N SER A 45 -5.18 1.41 -3.97
CA SER A 45 -5.91 0.43 -4.79
C SER A 45 -6.39 -0.75 -3.95
N VAL A 46 -5.52 -1.29 -3.09
CA VAL A 46 -5.88 -2.40 -2.19
C VAL A 46 -6.93 -1.96 -1.18
N LEU A 47 -6.73 -0.84 -0.48
CA LEU A 47 -7.68 -0.35 0.53
C LEU A 47 -9.04 0.00 -0.09
N GLY A 48 -9.02 0.65 -1.26
CA GLY A 48 -10.21 1.01 -2.03
C GLY A 48 -11.05 -0.20 -2.45
N ASN A 49 -10.42 -1.34 -2.78
CA ASN A 49 -11.12 -2.58 -3.13
C ASN A 49 -12.03 -3.11 -2.00
N PHE A 50 -11.71 -2.79 -0.74
CA PHE A 50 -12.51 -3.19 0.41
C PHE A 50 -13.43 -2.09 0.93
N TYR A 51 -13.14 -0.82 0.66
CA TYR A 51 -13.73 0.33 1.36
C TYR A 51 -15.24 0.25 1.58
N ASN A 52 -16.02 -0.04 0.53
CA ASN A 52 -17.48 -0.09 0.62
C ASN A 52 -18.03 -1.25 1.49
N LYS A 53 -17.22 -2.27 1.75
CA LYS A 53 -17.57 -3.47 2.53
C LYS A 53 -17.14 -3.38 4.00
N LEU A 54 -16.33 -2.38 4.36
CA LEU A 54 -15.80 -2.22 5.70
C LEU A 54 -16.86 -1.68 6.67
N ASP A 55 -16.76 -2.09 7.93
CA ASP A 55 -17.49 -1.48 9.04
C ASP A 55 -16.98 -0.06 9.32
N SER A 56 -17.76 0.74 10.05
CA SER A 56 -17.43 2.14 10.31
C SER A 56 -16.10 2.35 11.03
N ASN A 57 -15.70 1.45 11.95
CA ASN A 57 -14.44 1.59 12.66
C ASN A 57 -13.25 1.34 11.72
N THR A 58 -13.33 0.31 10.87
CA THR A 58 -12.26 0.01 9.90
C THR A 58 -12.21 1.06 8.79
N LYS A 59 -13.36 1.60 8.33
CA LYS A 59 -13.39 2.76 7.41
C LYS A 59 -12.64 3.96 7.98
N ASN A 60 -12.91 4.33 9.23
CA ASN A 60 -12.23 5.45 9.88
C ASN A 60 -10.69 5.26 9.95
N LYS A 61 -10.22 4.03 10.11
CA LYS A 61 -8.78 3.72 10.07
C LYS A 61 -8.19 3.92 8.67
N VAL A 62 -8.92 3.50 7.63
CA VAL A 62 -8.52 3.74 6.22
C VAL A 62 -8.52 5.23 5.90
N ASP A 63 -9.57 5.96 6.28
CA ASP A 63 -9.67 7.41 6.04
C ASP A 63 -8.51 8.15 6.71
N LYS A 64 -8.24 7.83 7.98
CA LYS A 64 -7.11 8.40 8.73
C LYS A 64 -5.77 8.07 8.08
N PHE A 65 -5.55 6.82 7.68
CA PHE A 65 -4.32 6.42 7.00
C PHE A 65 -4.10 7.21 5.70
N ILE A 66 -5.15 7.38 4.88
CA ILE A 66 -5.07 8.16 3.65
C ILE A 66 -4.78 9.63 3.94
N GLN A 67 -5.42 10.19 4.97
CA GLN A 67 -5.21 11.59 5.38
C GLN A 67 -3.78 11.82 5.89
N ASP A 68 -3.26 10.95 6.76
CA ASP A 68 -1.94 11.06 7.38
C ASP A 68 -0.81 11.01 6.32
N TYR A 69 -1.03 10.31 5.21
CA TYR A 69 -0.04 10.12 4.15
C TYR A 69 -0.43 10.77 2.81
N TYR A 70 -1.40 11.67 2.82
CA TYR A 70 -1.92 12.32 1.59
C TYR A 70 -0.82 13.05 0.80
N LEU A 71 0.13 13.68 1.49
CA LEU A 71 1.23 14.43 0.86
C LEU A 71 2.30 13.53 0.23
N GLU A 72 2.25 12.23 0.45
CA GLU A 72 3.17 11.25 -0.14
C GLU A 72 2.64 10.69 -1.47
N ILE A 73 1.42 11.07 -1.88
CA ILE A 73 0.86 10.70 -3.17
C ILE A 73 1.78 11.18 -4.31
N GLY A 74 2.13 10.27 -5.21
CA GLY A 74 2.96 10.53 -6.38
C GLY A 74 4.47 10.44 -6.14
N LYS A 75 4.92 10.30 -4.89
CA LYS A 75 6.33 10.14 -4.54
C LYS A 75 6.75 8.67 -4.53
N SER A 76 7.97 8.40 -4.94
CA SER A 76 8.63 7.10 -4.78
C SER A 76 9.00 6.82 -3.33
N MET A 77 9.29 5.56 -3.01
CA MET A 77 9.75 5.16 -1.68
C MET A 77 11.05 5.86 -1.26
N GLU A 78 11.93 6.16 -2.21
CA GLU A 78 13.17 6.89 -1.94
C GLU A 78 12.88 8.34 -1.52
N GLU A 79 11.97 9.02 -2.22
CA GLU A 79 11.54 10.40 -1.89
C GLU A 79 10.79 10.48 -0.56
N ILE A 80 10.02 9.45 -0.21
CA ILE A 80 9.27 9.37 1.06
C ILE A 80 10.21 9.13 2.25
N GLY A 81 11.30 8.37 2.04
CA GLY A 81 12.29 8.04 3.05
C GLY A 81 11.96 6.82 3.91
N GLU A 82 13.01 6.20 4.46
CA GLU A 82 12.95 4.88 5.12
C GLU A 82 11.97 4.83 6.30
N GLU A 83 12.05 5.81 7.20
CA GLU A 83 11.24 5.82 8.42
C GLU A 83 9.74 5.90 8.09
N THR A 84 9.38 6.78 7.17
CA THR A 84 8.00 6.96 6.73
C THR A 84 7.49 5.73 5.99
N ILE A 85 8.27 5.12 5.09
CA ILE A 85 7.89 3.88 4.40
C ILE A 85 7.69 2.71 5.38
N LYS A 86 8.55 2.60 6.39
CA LYS A 86 8.40 1.59 7.44
C LYS A 86 7.09 1.78 8.21
N ASN A 87 6.73 3.02 8.53
CA ASN A 87 5.47 3.34 9.21
C ASN A 87 4.26 3.08 8.33
N ILE A 88 4.30 3.51 7.05
CA ILE A 88 3.26 3.25 6.04
C ILE A 88 3.01 1.74 5.93
N THR A 89 4.07 0.94 5.71
CA THR A 89 3.96 -0.50 5.50
C THR A 89 3.41 -1.20 6.75
N LYS A 90 3.85 -0.79 7.94
CA LYS A 90 3.35 -1.32 9.21
C LYS A 90 1.86 -1.02 9.40
N GLN A 91 1.44 0.22 9.20
CA GLN A 91 0.03 0.61 9.35
C GLN A 91 -0.86 -0.06 8.30
N PHE A 92 -0.40 -0.13 7.05
CA PHE A 92 -1.08 -0.85 5.98
C PHE A 92 -1.33 -2.31 6.35
N ASN A 93 -0.29 -3.04 6.77
CA ASN A 93 -0.43 -4.44 7.18
C ASN A 93 -1.38 -4.62 8.38
N ASN A 94 -1.39 -3.68 9.33
CA ASN A 94 -2.32 -3.71 10.45
C ASN A 94 -3.78 -3.47 10.05
N ILE A 95 -4.02 -2.67 9.01
CA ILE A 95 -5.38 -2.49 8.46
C ILE A 95 -5.79 -3.78 7.72
N ILE A 96 -4.91 -4.31 6.87
CA ILE A 96 -5.17 -5.54 6.11
C ILE A 96 -5.45 -6.74 7.02
N SER A 97 -4.77 -6.88 8.16
CA SER A 97 -5.03 -7.98 9.10
C SER A 97 -6.38 -7.88 9.82
N THR A 98 -7.09 -6.76 9.70
CA THR A 98 -8.45 -6.58 10.25
C THR A 98 -9.57 -6.78 9.23
N ILE A 99 -9.22 -7.02 7.95
CA ILE A 99 -10.13 -7.27 6.84
C ILE A 99 -10.20 -8.77 6.57
#